data_AF-A0A964BS50-F1
#
_entry.id   AF-A0A964BS50-F1
#
_cell.length_a   1.000
_cell.length_b   1.000
_cell.length_c   1.000
_cell.angle_alpha   90.00
_cell.angle_beta   90.00
_cell.angle_gamma   90.00
#
_symmetry.space_group_name_H-M   'P 1'
#
loop_
_entity.id
_entity.type
_entity.pdbx_description
1 polymer ?
#
loop_
_entity_poly.entity_id
_entity_poly.type
_entity_poly.pdbx_seq_one_letter_code
_entity_poly.pdbx_strand_id
1 'polypeptide(L)'
;MNQYLPFLPVLGIVSTITFSANPLLALERAEVSTIVKEITVQIEGEDTSGTGTIIEQDGDTYTVLTCWHVANTELGLKIVTADGETHEVTGVQNIDDGNIDLATIQFESNTDYELAELGDSEAIIEGANAYVVGYPDPIPGIPERGYDFQDTNITRKLQTGENGYRLVHNTTTTGGSSGGGIFDEDGVLIGIHGRTTSDAEGRNAYGLAIPLEVFFTEEANLTTPANFTPPQDYASLGRRKLNLKDYQGAVDDFSQVLAVDPNNFDALSGRAEAYFWSNSFDAAIKDYDLVLQQNNNNATYFFNRAYAHSQLKNHEKAIADYTEAIRLDPEDAITYYNRGTKYDDLKEYEKAIADYTEAIRL
;
A
#
# COMPACT_ATOMS: atom_id res chain seq x y z
N MET A 1 -23.10 23.93 -69.38
CA MET A 1 -22.52 24.32 -68.08
C MET A 1 -22.51 23.06 -67.23
N ASN A 2 -21.40 22.31 -67.24
CA ASN A 2 -21.18 21.13 -66.39
C ASN A 2 -19.69 21.12 -66.07
N GLN A 3 -19.35 21.48 -64.83
CA GLN A 3 -17.97 21.50 -64.34
C GLN A 3 -17.63 20.12 -63.78
N TYR A 4 -16.57 19.52 -64.30
CA TYR A 4 -15.88 18.38 -63.69
C TYR A 4 -14.94 18.90 -62.60
N LEU A 5 -15.08 18.43 -61.37
CA LEU A 5 -14.03 18.51 -60.34
C LEU A 5 -13.13 17.26 -60.41
N PRO A 6 -11.80 17.38 -60.36
CA PRO A 6 -10.92 16.22 -60.22
C PRO A 6 -10.80 15.80 -58.74
N PHE A 7 -10.80 14.48 -58.51
CA PHE A 7 -10.47 13.86 -57.24
C PHE A 7 -8.98 14.07 -56.91
N LEU A 8 -8.68 14.58 -55.72
CA LEU A 8 -7.33 14.53 -55.12
C LEU A 8 -7.19 13.25 -54.29
N PRO A 9 -6.11 12.47 -54.44
CA PRO A 9 -5.84 11.33 -53.56
C PRO A 9 -5.34 11.83 -52.20
N VAL A 10 -5.97 11.38 -51.12
CA VAL A 10 -5.48 11.58 -49.76
C VAL A 10 -4.35 10.58 -49.52
N LEU A 11 -3.11 11.06 -49.40
CA LEU A 11 -1.99 10.27 -48.88
C LEU A 11 -2.21 10.09 -47.37
N GLY A 12 -2.56 8.88 -46.94
CA GLY A 12 -2.50 8.49 -45.54
C GLY A 12 -1.05 8.27 -45.14
N ILE A 13 -0.51 9.16 -44.30
CA ILE A 13 0.77 8.93 -43.63
C ILE A 13 0.49 7.94 -42.50
N VAL A 14 0.92 6.68 -42.66
CA VAL A 14 0.93 5.71 -41.57
C VAL A 14 2.19 5.99 -40.75
N SER A 15 2.04 6.77 -39.69
CA SER A 15 3.10 6.93 -38.68
C SER A 15 3.14 5.67 -37.84
N THR A 16 4.07 4.76 -38.12
CA THR A 16 4.38 3.65 -37.22
C THR A 16 5.07 4.23 -35.98
N ILE A 17 4.34 4.35 -34.87
CA ILE A 17 4.92 4.59 -33.55
C ILE A 17 5.55 3.27 -33.11
N THR A 18 6.87 3.17 -33.21
CA THR A 18 7.61 2.08 -32.56
C THR A 18 7.76 2.45 -31.08
N PHE A 19 7.00 1.81 -30.20
CA PHE A 19 7.33 1.77 -28.78
C PHE A 19 8.57 0.90 -28.62
N SER A 20 9.74 1.51 -28.38
CA SER A 20 10.82 0.77 -27.72
C SER A 20 10.47 0.74 -26.25
N ALA A 21 9.97 -0.40 -25.76
CA ALA A 21 10.07 -0.67 -24.34
C ALA A 21 11.57 -0.72 -24.01
N ASN A 22 12.10 0.31 -23.38
CA ASN A 22 13.37 0.17 -22.67
C ASN A 22 13.05 -0.80 -21.53
N PRO A 23 13.70 -1.98 -21.45
CA PRO A 23 13.62 -2.74 -20.22
C PRO A 23 14.17 -1.83 -19.12
N LEU A 24 13.37 -1.58 -18.08
CA LEU A 24 13.85 -0.97 -16.86
C LEU A 24 14.94 -1.92 -16.33
N LEU A 25 16.20 -1.52 -16.47
CA LEU A 25 17.30 -2.29 -15.89
C LEU A 25 17.33 -1.94 -14.40
N ALA A 26 17.31 -2.95 -13.55
CA ALA A 26 17.51 -2.77 -12.11
C ALA A 26 18.84 -2.03 -11.88
N LEU A 27 18.85 -1.11 -10.91
CA LEU A 27 20.06 -0.36 -10.56
C LEU A 27 21.12 -1.29 -9.99
N GLU A 28 22.39 -0.98 -10.26
CA GLU A 28 23.49 -1.68 -9.62
C GLU A 28 23.63 -1.21 -8.16
N ARG A 29 24.04 -2.10 -7.25
CA ARG A 29 24.24 -1.79 -5.82
C ARG A 29 25.02 -0.50 -5.54
N ALA A 30 26.05 -0.22 -6.35
CA ALA A 30 26.87 0.98 -6.21
C ALA A 30 26.14 2.26 -6.63
N GLU A 31 25.22 2.17 -7.60
CA GLU A 31 24.36 3.26 -8.03
C GLU A 31 23.34 3.57 -6.93
N VAL A 32 22.69 2.53 -6.38
CA VAL A 32 21.78 2.67 -5.23
C VAL A 32 22.50 3.36 -4.07
N SER A 33 23.67 2.85 -3.65
CA SER A 33 24.46 3.44 -2.56
C SER A 33 24.83 4.91 -2.81
N THR A 34 25.05 5.31 -4.06
CA THR A 34 25.33 6.71 -4.39
C THR A 34 24.09 7.58 -4.19
N ILE A 35 22.94 7.14 -4.74
CA ILE A 35 21.66 7.84 -4.62
C ILE A 35 21.26 8.00 -3.15
N VAL A 36 21.25 6.89 -2.41
CA VAL A 36 20.76 6.90 -1.03
C VAL A 36 21.70 7.65 -0.08
N LYS A 37 22.99 7.78 -0.41
CA LYS A 37 23.93 8.58 0.38
C LYS A 37 23.60 10.08 0.33
N GLU A 38 23.23 10.61 -0.84
CA GLU A 38 22.94 12.04 -1.00
C GLU A 38 21.72 12.50 -0.19
N ILE A 39 20.77 11.59 0.07
CA ILE A 39 19.55 11.84 0.84
C ILE A 39 19.65 11.44 2.32
N THR A 40 20.76 10.84 2.75
CA THR A 40 20.97 10.42 4.15
C THR A 40 21.76 11.48 4.90
N VAL A 41 21.30 11.86 6.09
CA VAL A 41 21.94 12.89 6.92
C VAL A 41 22.40 12.35 8.27
N GLN A 42 23.46 12.95 8.81
CA GLN A 42 23.80 12.76 10.22
C GLN A 42 22.93 13.65 11.08
N ILE A 43 22.48 13.13 12.22
CA ILE A 43 21.87 13.91 13.28
C ILE A 43 22.84 13.91 14.45
N GLU A 44 23.16 15.11 14.94
CA GLU A 44 24.10 15.34 16.03
C GLU A 44 23.45 16.21 17.11
N GLY A 45 23.49 15.73 18.34
CA GLY A 45 23.13 16.48 19.54
C GLY A 45 24.16 16.24 20.64
N GLU A 46 24.05 16.99 21.74
CA GLU A 46 24.99 16.88 22.86
C GLU A 46 24.95 15.49 23.50
N ASP A 47 23.75 14.90 23.64
CA ASP A 47 23.50 13.61 24.28
C ASP A 47 22.88 12.58 23.32
N THR A 48 22.82 12.87 22.03
CA THR A 48 22.19 12.01 21.02
C THR A 48 22.95 12.06 19.71
N SER A 49 22.97 10.92 19.03
CA SER A 49 23.47 10.78 17.68
C SER A 49 22.54 9.85 16.92
N GLY A 50 22.29 10.18 15.67
CA GLY A 50 21.43 9.38 14.83
C GLY A 50 21.62 9.67 13.36
N THR A 51 20.75 9.06 12.57
CA THR A 51 20.68 9.22 11.13
C THR A 51 19.27 9.68 10.77
N GLY A 52 19.14 10.39 9.67
CA GLY A 52 17.83 10.69 9.08
C GLY A 52 17.87 10.59 7.55
N THR A 53 16.69 10.64 6.94
CA THR A 53 16.52 10.66 5.48
C THR A 53 15.73 11.90 5.07
N ILE A 54 16.22 12.67 4.09
CA ILE A 54 15.51 13.84 3.54
C ILE A 54 14.35 13.35 2.67
N ILE A 55 13.12 13.76 2.99
CA ILE A 55 11.90 13.21 2.35
C ILE A 55 11.04 14.25 1.63
N GLU A 56 11.14 15.53 2.00
CA GLU A 56 10.28 16.59 1.49
C GLU A 56 11.00 17.94 1.57
N GLN A 57 10.60 18.86 0.69
CA GLN A 57 11.02 20.26 0.70
C GLN A 57 9.81 21.17 0.47
N ASP A 58 9.63 22.18 1.32
CA ASP A 58 8.69 23.30 1.14
C ASP A 58 9.46 24.63 1.21
N GLY A 59 9.61 25.29 0.05
CA GLY A 59 10.50 26.45 -0.07
C GLY A 59 11.94 26.09 0.28
N ASP A 60 12.54 26.81 1.23
CA ASP A 60 13.90 26.57 1.71
C ASP A 60 13.93 25.59 2.90
N THR A 61 12.78 25.05 3.32
CA THR A 61 12.66 24.13 4.46
C THR A 61 12.66 22.68 3.98
N TYR A 62 13.59 21.89 4.50
CA TYR A 62 13.70 20.46 4.26
C TYR A 62 13.17 19.66 5.46
N THR A 63 12.39 18.61 5.19
CA THR A 63 11.90 17.67 6.20
C THR A 63 12.71 16.38 6.14
N VAL A 64 13.19 15.94 7.30
CA VAL A 64 13.95 14.72 7.50
C VAL A 64 13.18 13.75 8.39
N LEU A 65 13.08 12.50 7.95
CA LEU A 65 12.50 11.41 8.72
C LEU A 65 13.56 10.73 9.58
N THR A 66 13.26 10.50 10.86
CA THR A 66 14.15 9.82 11.81
C THR A 66 13.35 9.15 12.95
N CYS A 67 14.03 8.48 13.88
CA CYS A 67 13.38 7.94 15.08
C CYS A 67 13.06 9.04 16.10
N TRP A 68 11.97 8.88 16.84
CA TRP A 68 11.61 9.83 17.90
C TRP A 68 12.69 9.92 18.97
N HIS A 69 13.25 8.78 19.41
CA HIS A 69 14.32 8.80 20.43
C HIS A 69 15.61 9.50 19.97
N VAL A 70 15.82 9.67 18.65
CA VAL A 70 16.92 10.47 18.11
C VAL A 70 16.59 11.95 18.20
N ALA A 71 15.35 12.32 17.85
CA ALA A 71 14.90 13.70 17.79
C ALA A 71 14.48 14.30 19.14
N ASN A 72 14.12 13.47 20.12
CA ASN A 72 13.59 13.88 21.42
C ASN A 72 14.69 14.27 22.40
N THR A 73 15.18 15.50 22.27
CA THR A 73 16.21 16.07 23.15
C THR A 73 15.80 17.45 23.65
N GLU A 74 16.27 17.81 24.84
CA GLU A 74 16.09 19.15 25.43
C GLU A 74 17.06 20.19 24.84
N LEU A 75 18.05 19.73 24.07
CA LEU A 75 19.13 20.53 23.51
C LEU A 75 19.03 20.56 21.98
N GLY A 76 19.49 21.67 21.37
CA GLY A 76 19.41 21.86 19.92
C GLY A 76 20.10 20.74 19.14
N LEU A 77 19.47 20.32 18.04
CA LEU A 77 20.00 19.31 17.11
C LEU A 77 20.64 19.98 15.90
N LYS A 78 21.62 19.29 15.33
CA LYS A 78 22.24 19.64 14.06
C LYS A 78 22.08 18.51 13.07
N ILE A 79 21.94 18.90 11.82
CA ILE A 79 21.91 18.01 10.66
C ILE A 79 23.20 18.24 9.89
N VAL A 80 23.93 17.16 9.58
CA VAL A 80 25.06 17.20 8.65
C VAL A 80 24.66 16.51 7.36
N THR A 81 24.61 17.26 6.27
CA THR A 81 24.20 16.79 4.93
C THR A 81 25.36 16.10 4.19
N ALA A 82 25.06 15.44 3.06
CA ALA A 82 26.04 14.62 2.32
C ALA A 82 27.24 15.42 1.77
N ASP A 83 27.04 16.71 1.50
CA ASP A 83 28.07 17.69 1.13
C ASP A 83 28.94 18.15 2.31
N GLY A 84 28.60 17.75 3.54
CA GLY A 84 29.28 18.10 4.78
C GLY A 84 28.83 19.42 5.40
N GLU A 85 27.81 20.09 4.85
CA GLU A 85 27.24 21.28 5.48
C GLU A 85 26.50 20.93 6.77
N THR A 86 26.50 21.86 7.73
CA THR A 86 25.85 21.69 9.03
C THR A 86 24.73 22.70 9.19
N HIS A 87 23.54 22.22 9.48
CA HIS A 87 22.32 23.01 9.63
C HIS A 87 21.73 22.82 11.02
N GLU A 88 21.22 23.90 11.63
CA GLU A 88 20.49 23.80 12.90
C GLU A 88 19.07 23.30 12.63
N VAL A 89 18.57 22.41 13.49
CA VAL A 89 17.19 21.93 13.40
C VAL A 89 16.23 23.04 13.84
N THR A 90 15.30 23.40 12.97
CA THR A 90 14.33 24.49 13.16
C THR A 90 12.96 24.00 13.64
N GLY A 91 12.64 22.72 13.43
CA GLY A 91 11.38 22.11 13.84
C GLY A 91 11.55 20.63 14.18
N VAL A 92 10.80 20.18 15.18
CA VAL A 92 10.72 18.76 15.56
C VAL A 92 9.25 18.42 15.78
N GLN A 93 8.79 17.35 15.16
CA GLN A 93 7.45 16.83 15.36
C GLN A 93 7.53 15.33 15.64
N ASN A 94 6.94 14.93 16.78
CA ASN A 94 6.70 13.54 17.07
C ASN A 94 5.48 13.04 16.28
N ILE A 95 5.53 11.78 15.85
CA ILE A 95 4.42 11.11 15.18
C ILE A 95 3.67 10.27 16.22
N ASP A 96 2.40 10.60 16.45
CA ASP A 96 1.50 9.94 17.42
C ASP A 96 1.87 10.11 18.91
N ASP A 97 2.18 11.35 19.32
CA ASP A 97 2.39 11.79 20.72
C ASP A 97 3.27 10.84 21.60
N GLY A 98 4.26 10.18 20.98
CA GLY A 98 5.25 9.32 21.65
C GLY A 98 4.89 7.83 21.67
N ASN A 99 3.75 7.42 21.11
CA ASN A 99 3.39 6.02 20.98
C ASN A 99 4.24 5.32 19.91
N ILE A 100 4.51 6.02 18.80
CA ILE A 100 5.38 5.57 17.72
C ILE A 100 6.75 6.22 17.86
N ASP A 101 7.81 5.44 17.66
CA ASP A 101 9.20 5.91 17.76
C ASP A 101 9.67 6.54 16.44
N LEU A 102 8.87 7.45 15.90
CA LEU A 102 9.10 8.11 14.61
C LEU A 102 8.89 9.61 14.75
N ALA A 103 9.70 10.40 14.05
CA ALA A 103 9.64 11.85 14.10
C ALA A 103 10.08 12.47 12.77
N THR A 104 9.58 13.67 12.50
CA THR A 104 10.17 14.56 11.51
C THR A 104 10.96 15.65 12.18
N ILE A 105 12.10 15.99 11.59
CA ILE A 105 12.88 17.18 11.94
C ILE A 105 13.04 18.05 10.69
N GLN A 106 13.16 19.36 10.88
CA GLN A 106 13.28 20.32 9.79
C GLN A 106 14.57 21.13 9.89
N PHE A 107 15.11 21.51 8.74
CA PHE A 107 16.18 22.51 8.63
C PHE A 107 15.96 23.41 7.42
N GLU A 108 16.61 24.57 7.41
CA GLU A 108 16.56 25.51 6.30
C GLU A 108 17.86 25.50 5.50
N SER A 109 17.79 25.45 4.17
CA SER A 109 18.95 25.60 3.29
C SER A 109 18.56 26.19 1.94
N ASN A 110 19.49 26.93 1.33
CA ASN A 110 19.40 27.39 -0.06
C ASN A 110 20.12 26.45 -1.04
N THR A 111 20.71 25.38 -0.54
CA THR A 111 21.34 24.31 -1.33
C THR A 111 20.25 23.31 -1.72
N ASP A 112 20.18 22.96 -3.01
CA ASP A 112 19.25 21.95 -3.49
C ASP A 112 19.73 20.54 -3.09
N TYR A 113 19.02 19.90 -2.16
CA TYR A 113 19.21 18.50 -1.80
C TYR A 113 18.21 17.58 -2.51
N GLU A 114 18.68 16.40 -2.91
CA GLU A 114 17.82 15.35 -3.44
C GLU A 114 16.84 14.86 -2.36
N LEU A 115 15.67 14.40 -2.81
CA LEU A 115 14.63 13.89 -1.93
C LEU A 115 14.52 12.37 -2.10
N ALA A 116 14.30 11.66 -1.00
CA ALA A 116 14.01 10.24 -1.06
C ALA A 116 12.74 9.97 -1.88
N GLU A 117 12.79 8.99 -2.77
CA GLU A 117 11.57 8.35 -3.25
C GLU A 117 10.99 7.53 -2.10
N LEU A 118 9.69 7.71 -1.83
CA LEU A 118 9.01 7.05 -0.72
C LEU A 118 8.15 5.91 -1.27
N GLY A 119 8.47 4.68 -0.87
CA GLY A 119 7.86 3.45 -1.33
C GLY A 119 6.93 2.81 -0.31
N ASP A 120 6.33 1.70 -0.74
CA ASP A 120 5.35 0.94 0.03
C ASP A 120 6.01 -0.24 0.76
N SER A 121 6.17 -0.11 2.08
CA SER A 121 6.68 -1.17 2.94
C SER A 121 5.77 -2.39 2.99
N GLU A 122 4.47 -2.25 2.74
CA GLU A 122 3.53 -3.37 2.73
C GLU A 122 3.67 -4.24 1.48
N ALA A 123 4.11 -3.67 0.34
CA ALA A 123 4.44 -4.43 -0.87
C ALA A 123 5.68 -5.31 -0.71
N ILE A 124 6.55 -5.01 0.25
CA ILE A 124 7.78 -5.77 0.47
C ILE A 124 7.47 -7.16 0.99
N ILE A 125 7.97 -8.19 0.30
CA ILE A 125 7.80 -9.59 0.71
C ILE A 125 8.90 -10.02 1.70
N GLU A 126 8.57 -10.94 2.59
CA GLU A 126 9.58 -11.60 3.40
C GLU A 126 10.58 -12.35 2.50
N GLY A 127 11.88 -12.16 2.76
CA GLY A 127 12.98 -12.61 1.92
C GLY A 127 13.48 -11.57 0.92
N ALA A 128 12.79 -10.44 0.71
CA ALA A 128 13.27 -9.38 -0.17
C ALA A 128 14.63 -8.84 0.28
N ASN A 129 15.51 -8.59 -0.69
CA ASN A 129 16.75 -7.85 -0.46
C ASN A 129 16.43 -6.39 -0.20
N ALA A 130 17.23 -5.76 0.66
CA ALA A 130 17.13 -4.35 0.97
C ALA A 130 18.50 -3.85 1.44
N TYR A 131 18.59 -2.54 1.67
CA TYR A 131 19.77 -1.87 2.22
C TYR A 131 19.38 -1.09 3.46
N VAL A 132 20.20 -1.19 4.51
CA VAL A 132 20.09 -0.31 5.68
C VAL A 132 21.26 0.65 5.62
N VAL A 133 20.97 1.94 5.78
CA VAL A 133 21.99 2.99 5.77
C VAL A 133 22.04 3.74 7.09
N GLY A 134 23.21 4.29 7.41
CA GLY A 134 23.44 4.92 8.70
C GLY A 134 24.73 5.71 8.76
N TYR A 135 24.84 6.50 9.83
CA TYR A 135 26.09 7.11 10.27
C TYR A 135 26.41 6.62 11.68
N PRO A 136 26.98 5.40 11.81
CA PRO A 136 27.29 4.80 13.11
C PRO A 136 28.24 5.68 13.92
N ASP A 137 28.08 5.61 15.24
CA ASP A 137 28.95 6.26 16.22
C ASP A 137 30.40 5.81 16.07
N PRO A 138 31.36 6.65 16.48
CA PRO A 138 32.76 6.29 16.47
C PRO A 138 33.03 4.99 17.23
N ILE A 139 33.76 4.08 16.60
CA ILE A 139 34.21 2.82 17.20
C ILE A 139 35.73 2.80 17.34
N PRO A 140 36.31 1.92 18.18
CA PRO A 140 37.76 1.85 18.34
C PRO A 140 38.50 1.67 16.99
N GLY A 141 39.29 2.68 16.63
CA GLY A 141 40.06 2.71 15.36
C GLY A 141 39.36 3.42 14.20
N ILE A 142 38.08 3.80 14.34
CA ILE A 142 37.31 4.58 13.36
C ILE A 142 36.65 5.75 14.12
N PRO A 143 37.34 6.90 14.25
CA PRO A 143 36.89 8.00 15.09
C PRO A 143 35.79 8.87 14.43
N GLU A 144 35.57 8.70 13.13
CA GLU A 144 34.60 9.47 12.34
C GLU A 144 33.32 8.68 12.12
N ARG A 145 32.18 9.36 12.19
CA ARG A 145 30.88 8.82 11.79
C ARG A 145 30.82 8.79 10.26
N GLY A 146 31.30 7.69 9.69
CA GLY A 146 31.30 7.48 8.25
C GLY A 146 29.93 6.99 7.75
N TYR A 147 29.63 7.26 6.48
CA TYR A 147 28.47 6.67 5.82
C TYR A 147 28.61 5.15 5.77
N ASP A 148 27.61 4.46 6.29
CA ASP A 148 27.52 3.01 6.32
C ASP A 148 26.35 2.54 5.45
N PHE A 149 26.61 1.56 4.58
CA PHE A 149 25.66 1.01 3.62
C PHE A 149 25.76 -0.52 3.67
N GLN A 150 24.75 -1.14 4.27
CA GLN A 150 24.76 -2.57 4.56
C GLN A 150 23.65 -3.29 3.81
N ASP A 151 23.99 -4.42 3.19
CA ASP A 151 23.00 -5.35 2.64
C ASP A 151 22.17 -5.95 3.78
N THR A 152 20.87 -6.12 3.54
CA THR A 152 19.95 -6.79 4.47
C THR A 152 18.90 -7.58 3.71
N ASN A 153 18.16 -8.43 4.44
CA ASN A 153 16.93 -9.03 3.97
C ASN A 153 15.80 -8.69 4.94
N ILE A 154 14.63 -8.38 4.40
CA ILE A 154 13.41 -8.28 5.21
C ILE A 154 13.01 -9.70 5.60
N THR A 155 13.30 -10.07 6.84
CA THR A 155 13.07 -11.45 7.33
C THR A 155 11.63 -11.69 7.76
N ARG A 156 10.95 -10.67 8.30
CA ARG A 156 9.57 -10.78 8.80
C ARG A 156 8.84 -9.46 8.68
N LYS A 157 7.52 -9.56 8.49
CA LYS A 157 6.59 -8.44 8.71
C LYS A 157 5.65 -8.77 9.85
N LEU A 158 5.57 -7.88 10.84
CA LEU A 158 4.76 -8.06 12.02
C LEU A 158 3.42 -7.34 11.86
N GLN A 159 2.35 -8.01 12.29
CA GLN A 159 1.03 -7.38 12.35
C GLN A 159 0.99 -6.25 13.39
N THR A 160 1.66 -6.47 14.53
CA THR A 160 1.84 -5.49 15.59
C THR A 160 3.32 -5.42 15.99
N GLY A 161 3.75 -4.24 16.41
CA GLY A 161 5.11 -3.99 16.84
C GLY A 161 5.13 -2.95 17.94
N GLU A 162 5.97 -3.14 18.95
CA GLU A 162 6.20 -2.12 19.98
C GLU A 162 6.68 -0.85 19.29
N ASN A 163 6.13 0.32 19.67
CA ASN A 163 6.46 1.63 19.09
C ASN A 163 6.45 1.73 17.54
N GLY A 164 5.66 0.90 16.86
CA GLY A 164 5.55 0.91 15.40
C GLY A 164 6.57 0.04 14.66
N TYR A 165 7.49 -0.62 15.37
CA TYR A 165 8.52 -1.48 14.77
C TYR A 165 7.92 -2.78 14.23
N ARG A 166 7.55 -2.77 12.94
CA ARG A 166 6.82 -3.86 12.28
C ARG A 166 7.62 -4.55 11.17
N LEU A 167 8.76 -4.00 10.76
CA LEU A 167 9.68 -4.66 9.83
C LEU A 167 10.85 -5.26 10.60
N VAL A 168 11.20 -6.51 10.28
CA VAL A 168 12.36 -7.21 10.87
C VAL A 168 13.35 -7.53 9.77
N HIS A 169 14.61 -7.16 9.94
CA HIS A 169 15.68 -7.44 8.98
C HIS A 169 16.91 -8.05 9.67
N ASN A 170 17.82 -8.66 8.91
CA ASN A 170 18.91 -9.49 9.43
C ASN A 170 20.25 -8.75 9.60
N THR A 171 20.22 -7.42 9.67
CA THR A 171 21.41 -6.59 9.82
C THR A 171 21.45 -5.98 11.21
N THR A 172 22.60 -6.12 11.86
CA THR A 172 22.93 -5.41 13.10
C THR A 172 23.62 -4.10 12.80
N THR A 173 23.13 -3.05 13.43
CA THR A 173 23.71 -1.72 13.41
C THR A 173 24.30 -1.39 14.79
N THR A 174 25.10 -0.33 14.85
CA THR A 174 25.62 0.22 16.11
C THR A 174 24.90 1.52 16.46
N GLY A 175 25.17 2.08 17.64
CA GLY A 175 24.74 3.43 18.02
C GLY A 175 25.01 4.44 16.90
N GLY A 176 24.21 5.50 16.80
CA GLY A 176 24.27 6.49 15.72
C GLY A 176 23.56 6.09 14.41
N SER A 177 23.24 4.81 14.21
CA SER A 177 22.53 4.33 13.00
C SER A 177 21.01 4.45 13.10
N SER A 178 20.47 4.64 14.31
CA SER A 178 19.02 4.81 14.52
C SER A 178 18.49 6.00 13.73
N GLY A 179 17.31 5.84 13.13
CA GLY A 179 16.69 6.80 12.21
C GLY A 179 17.15 6.67 10.76
N GLY A 180 18.11 5.78 10.48
CA GLY A 180 18.57 5.49 9.12
C GLY A 180 17.51 4.82 8.25
N GLY A 181 17.50 5.14 6.96
CA GLY A 181 16.55 4.57 6.01
C GLY A 181 16.83 3.09 5.71
N ILE A 182 15.75 2.35 5.47
CA ILE A 182 15.80 1.06 4.77
C ILE A 182 15.32 1.29 3.35
N PHE A 183 16.11 0.87 2.36
CA PHE A 183 15.85 1.06 0.95
C PHE A 183 15.71 -0.28 0.23
N ASP A 184 14.88 -0.36 -0.79
CA ASP A 184 14.82 -1.54 -1.67
C ASP A 184 15.97 -1.57 -2.70
N GLU A 185 15.95 -2.55 -3.60
CA GLU A 185 16.97 -2.72 -4.64
C GLU A 185 16.98 -1.60 -5.70
N ASP A 186 15.94 -0.77 -5.74
CA ASP A 186 15.82 0.38 -6.65
C ASP A 186 16.15 1.71 -5.93
N GLY A 187 16.53 1.66 -4.64
CA GLY A 187 16.88 2.85 -3.85
C GLY A 187 15.68 3.63 -3.35
N VAL A 188 14.50 3.01 -3.31
CA VAL A 188 13.27 3.59 -2.77
C VAL A 188 13.21 3.34 -1.27
N LEU A 189 12.89 4.38 -0.48
CA LEU A 189 12.77 4.27 0.97
C LEU A 189 11.54 3.43 1.33
N ILE A 190 11.72 2.40 2.14
CA ILE A 190 10.68 1.45 2.57
C ILE A 190 10.59 1.31 4.09
N GLY A 191 11.30 2.13 4.86
CA GLY A 191 11.16 2.14 6.31
C GLY A 191 12.30 2.84 7.01
N ILE A 192 12.19 2.96 8.33
CA ILE A 192 13.17 3.62 9.18
C ILE A 192 13.69 2.64 10.22
N HIS A 193 14.97 2.31 10.12
CA HIS A 193 15.67 1.50 11.11
C HIS A 193 15.79 2.25 12.43
N GLY A 194 15.60 1.56 13.56
CA GLY A 194 15.71 2.23 14.85
C GLY A 194 16.21 1.40 16.03
N ARG A 195 16.22 0.06 15.95
CA ARG A 195 16.78 -0.77 17.02
C ARG A 195 17.25 -2.13 16.54
N THR A 196 18.11 -2.76 17.33
CA THR A 196 18.51 -4.16 17.17
C THR A 196 18.01 -5.00 18.34
N THR A 197 17.58 -6.23 18.07
CA THR A 197 17.16 -7.22 19.07
C THR A 197 17.87 -8.56 18.81
N SER A 198 17.73 -9.53 19.72
CA SER A 198 18.29 -10.86 19.54
C SER A 198 17.30 -11.97 19.87
N ASP A 199 17.60 -13.20 19.42
CA ASP A 199 16.88 -14.37 19.92
C ASP A 199 17.08 -14.56 21.43
N ALA A 200 16.28 -15.46 22.03
CA ALA A 200 16.26 -15.71 23.47
C ALA A 200 17.62 -16.16 24.04
N GLU A 201 18.52 -16.65 23.20
CA GLU A 201 19.86 -17.09 23.60
C GLU A 201 20.95 -16.10 23.19
N GLY A 202 20.59 -14.95 22.61
CA GLY A 202 21.53 -13.93 22.14
C GLY A 202 22.38 -14.35 20.94
N ARG A 203 21.98 -15.40 20.20
CA ARG A 203 22.80 -16.02 19.14
C ARG A 203 22.63 -15.36 17.79
N ASN A 204 21.41 -14.91 17.49
CA ASN A 204 21.07 -14.21 16.27
C ASN A 204 20.59 -12.81 16.62
N ALA A 205 21.12 -11.81 15.94
CA ALA A 205 20.69 -10.44 16.09
C ALA A 205 19.91 -9.99 14.84
N TYR A 206 18.87 -9.20 15.07
CA TYR A 206 17.94 -8.71 14.06
C TYR A 206 17.80 -7.20 14.22
N GLY A 207 17.70 -6.48 13.11
CA GLY A 207 17.27 -5.10 13.13
C GLY A 207 15.75 -5.00 13.05
N LEU A 208 15.21 -3.95 13.67
CA LEU A 208 13.80 -3.60 13.64
C LEU A 208 13.65 -2.22 13.01
N ALA A 209 12.64 -2.10 12.14
CA ALA A 209 12.30 -0.86 11.48
C ALA A 209 10.81 -0.56 11.50
N ILE A 210 10.50 0.73 11.40
CA ILE A 210 9.15 1.26 11.30
C ILE A 210 8.82 1.39 9.80
N PRO A 211 7.79 0.69 9.29
CA PRO A 211 7.38 0.82 7.90
C PRO A 211 6.79 2.21 7.63
N LEU A 212 6.91 2.69 6.39
CA LEU A 212 6.50 4.05 6.02
C LEU A 212 4.98 4.27 6.13
N GLU A 213 4.14 3.24 6.05
CA GLU A 213 2.68 3.41 6.19
C GLU A 213 2.29 3.89 7.59
N VAL A 214 3.15 3.64 8.60
CA VAL A 214 2.96 4.18 9.96
C VAL A 214 3.05 5.71 9.97
N PHE A 215 3.78 6.31 9.03
CA PHE A 215 3.89 7.75 8.87
C PHE A 215 2.64 8.40 8.27
N PHE A 216 1.89 7.67 7.42
CA PHE A 216 0.75 8.22 6.67
C PHE A 216 -0.61 7.87 7.25
N THR A 217 -0.68 7.38 8.49
CA THR A 217 -1.97 7.08 9.14
C THR A 217 -2.71 8.35 9.55
N GLU A 218 -4.04 8.28 9.68
CA GLU A 218 -4.84 9.37 10.28
C GLU A 218 -4.38 9.73 11.70
N GLU A 219 -3.70 8.80 12.40
CA GLU A 219 -3.12 8.99 13.74
C GLU A 219 -1.88 9.89 13.71
N ALA A 220 -1.10 9.89 12.62
CA ALA A 220 0.10 10.72 12.47
C ALA A 220 -0.21 12.21 12.18
N ASN A 221 -1.41 12.52 11.68
CA ASN A 221 -1.87 13.86 11.28
C ASN A 221 -0.86 14.64 10.40
N LEU A 222 -0.07 13.90 9.60
CA LEU A 222 0.88 14.43 8.63
C LEU A 222 0.28 14.37 7.23
N THR A 223 0.49 15.40 6.43
CA THR A 223 0.12 15.39 5.01
C THR A 223 1.05 14.44 4.26
N THR A 224 0.49 13.52 3.48
CA THR A 224 1.26 12.68 2.57
C THR A 224 2.10 13.54 1.62
N PRO A 225 3.44 13.41 1.59
CA PRO A 225 4.31 14.11 0.67
C PRO A 225 3.91 13.82 -0.78
N ALA A 226 4.04 14.83 -1.65
CA ALA A 226 3.65 14.72 -3.05
C ALA A 226 4.42 13.64 -3.84
N ASN A 227 5.58 13.21 -3.33
CA ASN A 227 6.45 12.15 -3.85
C ASN A 227 6.22 10.76 -3.23
N PHE A 228 5.22 10.58 -2.35
CA PHE A 228 4.86 9.26 -1.87
C PHE A 228 4.10 8.46 -2.93
N THR A 229 4.61 7.27 -3.26
CA THR A 229 3.91 6.33 -4.14
C THR A 229 3.25 5.24 -3.29
N PRO A 230 1.98 5.39 -2.89
CA PRO A 230 1.25 4.35 -2.17
C PRO A 230 1.11 3.08 -3.01
N PRO A 231 0.83 1.92 -2.37
CA PRO A 231 0.73 0.61 -3.02
C PRO A 231 0.02 0.65 -4.38
N GLN A 232 0.65 0.07 -5.41
CA GLN A 232 -0.08 -0.40 -6.59
C GLN A 232 -0.95 -1.64 -6.29
N ASP A 233 -0.94 -2.18 -5.06
CA ASP A 233 -1.88 -3.23 -4.63
C ASP A 233 -3.18 -2.62 -4.06
N TYR A 234 -3.87 -1.91 -4.94
CA TYR A 234 -5.22 -1.45 -4.70
C TYR A 234 -6.19 -2.60 -4.39
N ALA A 235 -5.87 -3.85 -4.77
CA ALA A 235 -6.71 -4.99 -4.44
C ALA A 235 -6.70 -5.25 -2.92
N SER A 236 -5.51 -5.32 -2.30
CA SER A 236 -5.39 -5.51 -0.85
C SER A 236 -5.93 -4.33 -0.04
N LEU A 237 -5.70 -3.09 -0.50
CA LEU A 237 -6.27 -1.90 0.13
C LEU A 237 -7.78 -1.94 0.17
N GLY A 238 -8.41 -2.22 -0.98
CA GLY A 238 -9.85 -2.32 -1.03
C GLY A 238 -10.39 -3.45 -0.15
N ARG A 239 -9.65 -4.56 0.07
CA ARG A 239 -10.10 -5.64 0.96
C ARG A 239 -10.08 -5.20 2.41
N ARG A 240 -9.05 -4.45 2.82
CA ARG A 240 -8.98 -3.86 4.16
C ARG A 240 -10.13 -2.88 4.40
N LYS A 241 -10.38 -1.98 3.45
CA LYS A 241 -11.50 -1.01 3.53
C LYS A 241 -12.86 -1.70 3.58
N LEU A 242 -13.03 -2.78 2.80
CA LEU A 242 -14.23 -3.60 2.85
C LEU A 242 -14.46 -4.22 4.25
N ASN A 243 -13.40 -4.75 4.88
CA ASN A 243 -13.46 -5.28 6.26
C ASN A 243 -13.79 -4.19 7.30
N LEU A 244 -13.30 -2.97 7.08
CA LEU A 244 -13.62 -1.79 7.90
C LEU A 244 -15.00 -1.18 7.58
N LYS A 245 -15.72 -1.74 6.59
CA LYS A 245 -17.01 -1.24 6.07
C LYS A 245 -16.93 0.15 5.41
N ASP A 246 -15.73 0.59 5.03
CA ASP A 246 -15.55 1.70 4.11
C ASP A 246 -15.79 1.20 2.67
N TYR A 247 -17.06 1.12 2.31
CA TYR A 247 -17.47 0.58 1.02
C TYR A 247 -17.08 1.50 -0.14
N GLN A 248 -17.10 2.82 0.05
CA GLN A 248 -16.75 3.75 -1.02
C GLN A 248 -15.25 3.73 -1.29
N GLY A 249 -14.41 3.78 -0.25
CA GLY A 249 -12.98 3.68 -0.43
C GLY A 249 -12.55 2.32 -0.99
N ALA A 250 -13.25 1.22 -0.64
CA ALA A 250 -13.04 -0.08 -1.26
C ALA A 250 -13.37 -0.06 -2.77
N VAL A 251 -14.49 0.56 -3.17
CA VAL A 251 -14.85 0.72 -4.59
C VAL A 251 -13.79 1.51 -5.35
N ASP A 252 -13.29 2.58 -4.78
CA ASP A 252 -12.30 3.45 -5.40
C ASP A 252 -11.01 2.69 -5.68
N ASP A 253 -10.51 1.93 -4.69
CA ASP A 253 -9.30 1.12 -4.86
C ASP A 253 -9.49 0.01 -5.90
N PHE A 254 -10.57 -0.78 -5.85
CA PHE A 254 -10.79 -1.79 -6.88
C PHE A 254 -10.94 -1.21 -8.28
N SER A 255 -11.45 0.01 -8.39
CA SER A 255 -11.54 0.69 -9.67
C SER A 255 -10.18 1.06 -10.25
N GLN A 256 -9.17 1.30 -9.40
CA GLN A 256 -7.79 1.47 -9.86
C GLN A 256 -7.22 0.16 -10.44
N VAL A 257 -7.46 -0.98 -9.80
CA VAL A 257 -7.07 -2.30 -10.35
C VAL A 257 -7.73 -2.54 -11.71
N LEU A 258 -9.03 -2.25 -11.80
CA LEU A 258 -9.84 -2.49 -12.99
C LEU A 258 -9.58 -1.48 -14.12
N ALA A 259 -8.93 -0.36 -13.84
CA ALA A 259 -8.42 0.55 -14.86
C ALA A 259 -7.24 -0.06 -15.63
N VAL A 260 -6.47 -0.95 -14.99
CA VAL A 260 -5.29 -1.62 -15.57
C VAL A 260 -5.68 -2.97 -16.17
N ASP A 261 -6.38 -3.81 -15.40
CA ASP A 261 -6.92 -5.10 -15.85
C ASP A 261 -8.44 -5.13 -15.62
N PRO A 262 -9.24 -4.76 -16.64
CA PRO A 262 -10.70 -4.72 -16.53
C PRO A 262 -11.37 -6.06 -16.20
N ASN A 263 -10.65 -7.18 -16.36
CA ASN A 263 -11.14 -8.52 -16.07
C ASN A 263 -10.50 -9.12 -14.82
N ASN A 264 -9.81 -8.32 -14.00
CA ASN A 264 -9.19 -8.80 -12.78
C ASN A 264 -10.27 -9.38 -11.84
N PHE A 265 -10.18 -10.69 -11.59
CA PHE A 265 -11.19 -11.43 -10.83
C PHE A 265 -11.34 -10.91 -9.39
N ASP A 266 -10.23 -10.72 -8.68
CA ASP A 266 -10.24 -10.32 -7.29
C ASP A 266 -10.80 -8.90 -7.13
N ALA A 267 -10.47 -7.99 -8.04
CA ALA A 267 -11.01 -6.64 -8.00
C ALA A 267 -12.49 -6.57 -8.37
N LEU A 268 -12.92 -7.27 -9.42
CA LEU A 268 -14.35 -7.35 -9.79
C LEU A 268 -15.18 -7.93 -8.65
N SER A 269 -14.76 -9.08 -8.12
CA SER A 269 -15.53 -9.82 -7.12
C SER A 269 -15.79 -9.02 -5.85
N GLY A 270 -14.80 -8.30 -5.36
CA GLY A 270 -15.02 -7.53 -4.15
C GLY A 270 -15.29 -6.03 -4.36
N ARG A 271 -15.22 -5.49 -5.58
CA ARG A 271 -15.95 -4.25 -5.91
C ARG A 271 -17.45 -4.51 -5.98
N ALA A 272 -17.86 -5.66 -6.54
CA ALA A 272 -19.24 -6.12 -6.50
C ALA A 272 -19.75 -6.26 -5.05
N GLU A 273 -18.92 -6.81 -4.16
CA GLU A 273 -19.25 -6.93 -2.74
C GLU A 273 -19.36 -5.55 -2.05
N ALA A 274 -18.45 -4.63 -2.33
CA ALA A 274 -18.53 -3.26 -1.79
C ALA A 274 -19.80 -2.54 -2.27
N TYR A 275 -20.15 -2.68 -3.55
CA TYR A 275 -21.42 -2.18 -4.09
C TYR A 275 -22.64 -2.85 -3.45
N PHE A 276 -22.57 -4.15 -3.19
CA PHE A 276 -23.64 -4.89 -2.54
C PHE A 276 -23.92 -4.35 -1.12
N TRP A 277 -22.88 -4.24 -0.29
CA TRP A 277 -23.04 -3.76 1.09
C TRP A 277 -23.39 -2.28 1.21
N SER A 278 -23.04 -1.48 0.20
CA SER A 278 -23.49 -0.08 0.08
C SER A 278 -24.88 0.08 -0.57
N ASN A 279 -25.59 -1.02 -0.87
CA ASN A 279 -26.89 -1.05 -1.56
C ASN A 279 -26.88 -0.50 -3.00
N SER A 280 -25.71 -0.41 -3.62
CA SER A 280 -25.52 -0.03 -5.03
C SER A 280 -25.78 -1.21 -5.96
N PHE A 281 -26.99 -1.77 -5.92
CA PHE A 281 -27.32 -3.07 -6.50
C PHE A 281 -27.12 -3.15 -8.03
N ASP A 282 -27.44 -2.09 -8.79
CA ASP A 282 -27.20 -2.07 -10.24
C ASP A 282 -25.72 -2.18 -10.61
N ALA A 283 -24.83 -1.61 -9.79
CA ALA A 283 -23.39 -1.68 -10.00
C ALA A 283 -22.84 -3.06 -9.58
N ALA A 284 -23.31 -3.59 -8.45
CA ALA A 284 -22.95 -4.92 -7.99
C ALA A 284 -23.32 -6.00 -9.03
N ILE A 285 -24.50 -5.92 -9.64
CA ILE A 285 -24.95 -6.85 -10.67
C ILE A 285 -23.98 -6.86 -11.87
N LYS A 286 -23.54 -5.69 -12.34
CA LYS A 286 -22.62 -5.59 -13.48
C LYS A 286 -21.28 -6.26 -13.22
N ASP A 287 -20.71 -6.04 -12.04
CA ASP A 287 -19.43 -6.67 -11.69
C ASP A 287 -19.61 -8.18 -11.45
N TYR A 288 -20.70 -8.62 -10.80
CA TYR A 288 -21.01 -10.05 -10.67
C TYR A 288 -21.25 -10.75 -12.02
N ASP A 289 -21.86 -10.07 -13.00
CA ASP A 289 -22.00 -10.60 -14.36
C ASP A 289 -20.63 -10.90 -14.98
N LEU A 290 -19.65 -10.02 -14.81
CA LEU A 290 -18.29 -10.21 -15.31
C LEU A 290 -17.58 -11.35 -14.57
N VAL A 291 -17.69 -11.42 -13.24
CA VAL A 291 -17.14 -12.50 -12.40
C VAL A 291 -17.66 -13.87 -12.86
N LEU A 292 -18.97 -13.99 -13.09
CA LEU A 292 -19.61 -15.24 -13.49
C LEU A 292 -19.31 -15.64 -14.95
N GLN A 293 -18.99 -14.68 -15.82
CA GLN A 293 -18.51 -14.97 -17.19
C GLN A 293 -17.11 -15.63 -17.22
N GLN A 294 -16.34 -15.52 -16.13
CA GLN A 294 -15.01 -16.13 -16.02
C GLN A 294 -15.04 -17.62 -15.63
N ASN A 295 -16.20 -18.28 -15.75
CA ASN A 295 -16.44 -19.68 -15.35
C ASN A 295 -16.22 -19.95 -13.85
N ASN A 296 -16.38 -18.93 -13.00
CA ASN A 296 -16.33 -19.13 -11.56
C ASN A 296 -17.72 -19.49 -11.00
N ASN A 297 -17.97 -20.79 -10.90
CA ASN A 297 -19.23 -21.31 -10.37
C ASN A 297 -19.21 -21.36 -8.84
N ASN A 298 -19.37 -20.20 -8.21
CA ASN A 298 -19.48 -20.06 -6.76
C ASN A 298 -20.92 -19.68 -6.36
N ALA A 299 -21.52 -20.47 -5.46
CA ALA A 299 -22.89 -20.27 -4.98
C ALA A 299 -23.11 -18.85 -4.41
N THR A 300 -22.10 -18.29 -3.72
CA THR A 300 -22.17 -16.96 -3.11
C THR A 300 -22.36 -15.85 -4.13
N TYR A 301 -21.72 -15.91 -5.30
CA TYR A 301 -21.89 -14.88 -6.33
C TYR A 301 -23.28 -14.92 -6.95
N PHE A 302 -23.82 -16.11 -7.21
CA PHE A 302 -25.21 -16.26 -7.65
C PHE A 302 -26.18 -15.78 -6.57
N PHE A 303 -25.97 -16.13 -5.31
CA PHE A 303 -26.80 -15.68 -4.20
C PHE A 303 -26.80 -14.15 -4.05
N ASN A 304 -25.63 -13.51 -4.05
CA ASN A 304 -25.51 -12.06 -3.90
C ASN A 304 -26.12 -11.32 -5.09
N ARG A 305 -25.91 -11.80 -6.32
CA ARG A 305 -26.54 -11.23 -7.52
C ARG A 305 -28.06 -11.43 -7.53
N ALA A 306 -28.55 -12.59 -7.10
CA ALA A 306 -29.98 -12.86 -6.93
C ALA A 306 -30.62 -11.91 -5.91
N TYR A 307 -29.95 -11.69 -4.78
CA TYR A 307 -30.40 -10.75 -3.76
C TYR A 307 -30.45 -9.33 -4.31
N ALA A 308 -29.41 -8.87 -5.02
CA ALA A 308 -29.41 -7.58 -5.68
C ALA A 308 -30.57 -7.44 -6.69
N HIS A 309 -30.84 -8.47 -7.50
CA HIS A 309 -32.00 -8.51 -8.39
C HIS A 309 -33.34 -8.45 -7.62
N SER A 310 -33.45 -9.15 -6.49
CA SER A 310 -34.62 -9.12 -5.61
C SER A 310 -34.89 -7.71 -5.06
N GLN A 311 -33.85 -6.99 -4.60
CA GLN A 311 -33.98 -5.62 -4.12
C GLN A 311 -34.44 -4.66 -5.22
N LEU A 312 -34.05 -4.92 -6.47
CA LEU A 312 -34.49 -4.18 -7.65
C LEU A 312 -35.82 -4.69 -8.25
N LYS A 313 -36.51 -5.62 -7.58
CA LYS A 313 -37.79 -6.23 -8.02
C LYS A 313 -37.71 -6.98 -9.36
N ASN A 314 -36.52 -7.44 -9.74
CA ASN A 314 -36.30 -8.31 -10.90
C ASN A 314 -36.52 -9.77 -10.48
N HIS A 315 -37.75 -10.12 -10.09
CA HIS A 315 -38.09 -11.37 -9.41
C HIS A 315 -37.69 -12.61 -10.20
N GLU A 316 -37.93 -12.64 -11.52
CA GLU A 316 -37.60 -13.79 -12.38
C GLU A 316 -36.09 -14.02 -12.49
N LYS A 317 -35.29 -12.94 -12.57
CA LYS A 317 -33.83 -13.04 -12.59
C LYS A 317 -33.29 -13.52 -11.24
N ALA A 318 -33.84 -13.00 -10.14
CA ALA A 318 -33.48 -13.45 -8.80
C ALA A 318 -33.77 -14.95 -8.61
N ILE A 319 -34.92 -15.44 -9.07
CA ILE A 319 -35.27 -16.87 -9.01
C ILE A 319 -34.28 -17.72 -9.80
N ALA A 320 -33.88 -17.27 -11.00
CA ALA A 320 -32.91 -17.98 -11.82
C ALA A 320 -31.55 -18.10 -11.12
N ASP A 321 -31.04 -17.01 -10.57
CA ASP A 321 -29.76 -17.01 -9.86
C ASP A 321 -29.82 -17.79 -8.53
N TYR A 322 -30.88 -17.65 -7.74
CA TYR A 322 -31.07 -18.48 -6.54
C TYR A 322 -31.15 -19.97 -6.86
N THR A 323 -31.72 -20.33 -8.02
CA THR A 323 -31.76 -21.72 -8.46
C THR A 323 -30.37 -22.26 -8.77
N GLU A 324 -29.50 -21.44 -9.37
CA GLU A 324 -28.12 -21.84 -9.62
C GLU A 324 -27.29 -21.88 -8.34
N ALA A 325 -27.51 -20.95 -7.40
CA ALA A 325 -26.91 -21.00 -6.06
C ALA A 325 -27.29 -22.29 -5.32
N ILE A 326 -28.57 -22.68 -5.29
CA ILE A 326 -29.05 -23.96 -4.72
C ILE A 326 -28.44 -25.17 -5.43
N ARG A 327 -28.25 -25.10 -6.75
CA ARG A 327 -27.63 -26.20 -7.51
C ARG A 327 -26.18 -26.43 -7.08
N LEU A 328 -25.47 -25.36 -6.71
CA LEU A 328 -24.08 -25.39 -6.27
C LEU A 328 -23.94 -25.71 -4.77
N ASP A 329 -24.86 -25.20 -3.95
CA ASP A 329 -24.94 -25.46 -2.52
C ASP A 329 -26.40 -25.80 -2.11
N PRO A 330 -26.78 -27.09 -2.14
CA PRO A 330 -28.15 -27.51 -1.87
C PRO A 330 -28.52 -27.54 -0.39
N GLU A 331 -27.57 -27.27 0.52
CA GLU A 331 -27.80 -27.27 1.97
C GLU A 331 -28.01 -25.86 2.54
N ASP A 332 -27.98 -24.81 1.70
CA ASP A 332 -28.21 -23.44 2.14
C ASP A 332 -29.70 -23.09 2.26
N ALA A 333 -30.24 -23.28 3.47
CA ALA A 333 -31.60 -22.91 3.85
C ALA A 333 -31.96 -21.44 3.53
N ILE A 334 -31.00 -20.52 3.62
CA ILE A 334 -31.25 -19.08 3.36
C ILE A 334 -31.56 -18.85 1.88
N THR A 335 -30.86 -19.55 0.98
CA THR A 335 -31.14 -19.45 -0.45
C THR A 335 -32.54 -19.97 -0.81
N TYR A 336 -32.98 -21.10 -0.23
CA TYR A 336 -34.36 -21.59 -0.42
C TYR A 336 -35.39 -20.59 0.09
N TYR A 337 -35.21 -20.08 1.31
CA TYR A 337 -36.10 -19.08 1.88
C TYR A 337 -36.23 -17.83 0.99
N ASN A 338 -35.10 -17.32 0.50
CA ASN A 338 -35.09 -16.14 -0.36
C ASN A 338 -35.74 -16.40 -1.73
N ARG A 339 -35.53 -17.57 -2.34
CA ARG A 339 -36.22 -17.96 -3.59
C ARG A 339 -37.71 -18.16 -3.38
N GLY A 340 -38.12 -18.79 -2.28
CA GLY A 340 -39.51 -18.95 -1.88
C GLY A 340 -40.23 -17.61 -1.74
N THR A 341 -39.55 -16.61 -1.16
CA THR A 341 -40.05 -15.23 -1.07
C THR A 341 -40.30 -14.62 -2.46
N LYS A 342 -39.44 -14.91 -3.44
CA LYS A 342 -39.64 -14.41 -4.81
C LYS A 342 -40.78 -15.12 -5.54
N TYR A 343 -40.98 -16.41 -5.30
CA TYR A 343 -42.16 -17.12 -5.80
C TYR A 343 -43.46 -16.58 -5.19
N ASP A 344 -43.45 -16.25 -3.89
CA ASP A 344 -44.60 -15.63 -3.21
C ASP A 344 -44.93 -14.24 -3.79
N ASP A 345 -43.92 -13.41 -4.04
CA ASP A 345 -44.07 -12.11 -4.72
C ASP A 345 -44.73 -12.26 -6.11
N LEU A 346 -44.41 -13.34 -6.83
CA LEU A 346 -45.01 -13.70 -8.13
C LEU A 346 -46.33 -14.47 -8.01
N LYS A 347 -46.81 -14.75 -6.79
CA LYS A 347 -48.02 -15.53 -6.47
C LYS A 347 -47.95 -16.99 -6.92
N GLU A 348 -46.76 -17.55 -7.05
CA GLU A 348 -46.50 -18.97 -7.29
C GLU A 348 -46.43 -19.73 -5.95
N TYR A 349 -47.55 -19.74 -5.23
CA TYR A 349 -47.61 -20.16 -3.83
C TYR A 349 -47.18 -21.61 -3.60
N GLU A 350 -47.48 -22.53 -4.52
CA GLU A 350 -47.07 -23.93 -4.39
C GLU A 350 -45.54 -24.08 -4.41
N LYS A 351 -44.84 -23.30 -5.23
CA LYS A 351 -43.37 -23.30 -5.28
C LYS A 351 -42.78 -22.62 -4.06
N ALA A 352 -43.39 -21.51 -3.60
CA ALA A 352 -42.97 -20.83 -2.38
C ALA A 352 -43.08 -21.76 -1.15
N ILE A 353 -44.19 -22.47 -0.98
CA ILE A 353 -44.38 -23.42 0.11
C ILE A 353 -43.34 -24.55 0.05
N ALA A 354 -43.03 -25.06 -1.14
CA ALA A 354 -42.02 -26.10 -1.31
C ALA A 354 -40.63 -25.62 -0.85
N ASP A 355 -40.21 -24.44 -1.30
CA ASP A 355 -38.93 -23.83 -0.92
C ASP A 355 -38.88 -23.51 0.59
N TYR A 356 -39.95 -22.95 1.17
CA TYR A 356 -40.01 -22.71 2.62
C TYR A 356 -39.97 -24.00 3.43
N THR A 357 -40.63 -25.06 2.97
CA THR A 357 -40.60 -26.36 3.64
C THR A 357 -39.21 -26.95 3.64
N GLU A 358 -38.49 -26.84 2.52
CA GLU A 358 -37.11 -27.30 2.44
C GLU A 358 -36.16 -26.46 3.32
N ALA A 359 -36.33 -25.13 3.34
CA ALA A 359 -35.58 -24.25 4.23
C ALA A 359 -35.80 -24.53 5.73
N ILE A 360 -36.97 -25.05 6.12
CA ILE A 360 -37.26 -25.48 7.51
C ILE A 360 -36.67 -26.87 7.81
N ARG A 361 -36.52 -27.71 6.78
CA ARG A 361 -36.02 -29.08 6.91
C ARG A 361 -34.50 -29.11 7.09
N LEU A 362 -33.79 -28.25 6.38
CA LEU A 362 -32.36 -27.97 6.52
C LEU A 362 -32.11 -27.24 7.85
#